data_AF-A0A1W9TLD0-F1
#
_entry.id   AF-A0A1W9TLD0-F1
#
_cell.length_a   1.000
_cell.length_b   1.000
_cell.length_c   1.000
_cell.angle_alpha   90.00
_cell.angle_beta   90.00
_cell.angle_gamma   90.00
#
_symmetry.space_group_name_H-M   'P 1'
#
loop_
_entity.id
_entity.type
_entity.pdbx_description
1 polymer ?
#
loop_
_entity_poly.entity_id
_entity_poly.type
_entity_poly.pdbx_seq_one_letter_code
_entity_poly.pdbx_strand_id
1 'polypeptide(L)'
;MPHELKLLRLQDFKILPCRGCYQCLFKTGHCVIEGDLATVVTAIVEADALIVSAPTYFLGINSCIKQFLDRGISLLAHIEKLWHKPAVGVVIAGIEGKEGYSLLAIQSFLKLIMAVNKQSRIVYELFLSKEEAVKHREWLLGMKSRFIEQKKALKDVTRSYIKQGIWIKP
;
A
#
# COMPACT_ATOMS: atom_id res chain seq x y z
N MET A 1 -9.64 8.66 -22.36
CA MET A 1 -9.48 9.87 -21.54
C MET A 1 -8.02 9.97 -21.12
N PRO A 2 -7.40 11.16 -21.20
CA PRO A 2 -6.08 11.37 -20.62
C PRO A 2 -6.13 11.10 -19.11
N HIS A 3 -5.10 10.47 -18.56
CA HIS A 3 -4.97 10.18 -17.14
C HIS A 3 -3.52 10.39 -16.71
N GLU A 4 -3.32 10.85 -15.48
CA GLU A 4 -2.00 11.00 -14.86
C GLU A 4 -1.86 9.97 -13.74
N LEU A 5 -0.80 9.16 -13.79
CA LEU A 5 -0.52 8.16 -12.77
C LEU A 5 0.51 8.71 -11.76
N LYS A 6 0.09 8.87 -10.51
CA LYS A 6 0.98 9.14 -9.37
C LYS A 6 1.15 7.89 -8.52
N LEU A 7 2.38 7.60 -8.12
CA LEU A 7 2.77 6.39 -7.39
C LEU A 7 3.40 6.77 -6.05
N LEU A 8 2.99 6.08 -5.00
CA LEU A 8 3.60 6.20 -3.68
C LEU A 8 3.71 4.82 -3.02
N ARG A 9 4.77 4.62 -2.24
CA ARG A 9 4.95 3.41 -1.42
C ARG A 9 4.89 3.83 0.04
N LEU A 10 3.87 3.38 0.78
CA LEU A 10 3.70 3.77 2.18
C LEU A 10 4.92 3.46 3.05
N GLN A 11 5.73 2.45 2.69
CA GLN A 11 6.97 2.11 3.39
C GLN A 11 8.04 3.20 3.32
N ASP A 12 8.00 4.08 2.30
CA ASP A 12 8.96 5.17 2.15
C ASP A 12 8.66 6.33 3.10
N PHE A 13 7.43 6.41 3.65
CA PHE A 13 6.94 7.52 4.47
C PHE A 13 7.01 7.19 5.96
N LYS A 14 7.49 8.15 6.76
CA LYS A 14 7.52 8.07 8.22
C LYS A 14 6.13 8.32 8.80
N ILE A 15 5.34 7.26 8.93
CA ILE A 15 4.01 7.32 9.57
C ILE A 15 4.11 6.76 10.99
N LEU A 16 4.11 7.61 12.00
CA LEU A 16 4.17 7.16 13.40
C LEU A 16 2.81 6.62 13.89
N PRO A 17 2.80 5.63 14.82
CA PRO A 17 1.57 5.12 15.42
C PRO A 17 0.66 6.22 15.95
N CYS A 18 -0.64 6.01 15.81
CA CYS A 18 -1.63 6.94 16.34
C CYS A 18 -1.59 6.95 17.87
N ARG A 19 -1.65 8.13 18.49
CA ARG A 19 -1.73 8.30 19.94
C ARG A 19 -3.17 8.39 20.48
N GLY A 20 -4.18 8.34 19.59
CA GLY A 20 -5.58 8.56 20.00
C GLY A 20 -5.84 9.92 20.66
N CYS A 21 -5.08 10.96 20.30
CA CYS A 21 -5.16 12.27 20.96
C CYS A 21 -6.31 13.17 20.48
N TYR A 22 -7.00 12.78 19.40
CA TYR A 22 -8.13 13.49 18.77
C TYR A 22 -7.91 14.97 18.40
N GLN A 23 -6.68 15.48 18.43
CA GLN A 23 -6.43 16.88 18.03
C GLN A 23 -6.78 17.16 16.56
N CYS A 24 -6.61 16.17 15.68
CA CYS A 24 -7.04 16.27 14.28
C CYS A 24 -8.55 16.44 14.12
N LEU A 25 -9.34 15.96 15.09
CA LEU A 25 -10.80 16.07 15.07
C LEU A 25 -11.26 17.40 15.67
N PHE A 26 -10.71 17.80 16.81
CA PHE A 26 -11.26 18.90 17.61
C PHE A 26 -10.52 20.25 17.46
N LYS A 27 -9.31 20.28 16.90
CA LYS A 27 -8.46 21.49 16.93
C LYS A 27 -7.94 21.90 15.56
N THR A 28 -7.30 20.98 14.85
CA THR A 28 -6.41 21.37 13.74
C THR A 28 -6.92 21.00 12.36
N GLY A 29 -7.87 20.06 12.25
CA GLY A 29 -8.31 19.50 10.97
C GLY A 29 -7.22 18.67 10.25
N HIS A 30 -6.08 18.42 10.89
CA HIS A 30 -4.99 17.60 10.37
C HIS A 30 -4.23 16.95 11.52
N CYS A 31 -3.46 15.90 11.26
CA CYS A 31 -2.77 15.23 12.35
C CYS A 31 -1.53 16.00 12.83
N VAL A 32 -1.40 16.15 14.15
CA VAL A 32 -0.32 16.90 14.81
C VAL A 32 0.94 16.10 15.12
N ILE A 33 0.90 14.78 14.89
CA ILE A 33 2.08 13.93 15.11
C ILE A 33 2.97 14.05 13.88
N GLU A 34 4.24 14.41 14.10
CA GLU A 34 5.28 14.57 13.10
C GLU A 34 5.45 13.35 12.19
N GLY A 35 5.93 13.61 10.97
CA GLY A 35 6.13 12.63 9.92
C GLY A 35 5.32 12.98 8.67
N ASP A 36 5.21 12.02 7.76
CA ASP A 36 4.85 12.32 6.37
C ASP A 36 3.39 11.97 6.05
N LEU A 37 2.55 11.86 7.09
CA LEU A 37 1.12 11.53 6.92
C LEU A 37 0.43 12.57 6.03
N ALA A 38 0.73 13.85 6.21
CA ALA A 38 0.11 14.93 5.45
C ALA A 38 0.35 14.76 3.94
N THR A 39 1.57 14.43 3.53
CA THR A 39 1.92 14.17 2.13
C THR A 39 1.07 13.06 1.52
N VAL A 40 0.90 11.95 2.25
CA VAL A 40 0.07 10.81 1.79
C VAL A 40 -1.42 11.18 1.74
N VAL A 41 -1.93 11.89 2.75
CA VAL A 41 -3.33 12.34 2.79
C VAL A 41 -3.63 13.28 1.63
N THR A 42 -2.78 14.28 1.37
CA THR A 42 -2.93 15.20 0.25
C THR A 42 -2.99 14.45 -1.08
N ALA A 43 -2.07 13.50 -1.30
CA ALA A 43 -2.07 12.68 -2.51
C ALA A 43 -3.38 11.90 -2.71
N ILE A 44 -3.93 11.32 -1.64
CA ILE A 44 -5.21 10.60 -1.67
C ILE A 44 -6.37 11.57 -1.94
N VAL A 45 -6.35 12.75 -1.33
CA VAL A 45 -7.41 13.77 -1.47
C VAL A 45 -7.42 14.37 -2.87
N GLU A 46 -6.26 14.58 -3.50
CA GLU A 46 -6.14 15.15 -4.85
C GLU A 46 -6.42 14.15 -5.97
N ALA A 47 -6.24 12.85 -5.76
CA ALA A 47 -6.45 11.84 -6.80
C ALA A 47 -7.94 11.68 -7.16
N ASP A 48 -8.28 11.53 -8.44
CA ASP A 48 -9.68 11.24 -8.84
C ASP A 48 -10.11 9.80 -8.53
N ALA A 49 -9.14 8.87 -8.48
CA ALA A 49 -9.35 7.46 -8.21
C ALA A 49 -8.13 6.85 -7.51
N LEU A 50 -8.34 5.74 -6.80
CA LEU A 50 -7.28 5.06 -6.05
C LEU A 50 -7.07 3.62 -6.54
N ILE A 51 -5.80 3.23 -6.62
CA ILE A 51 -5.39 1.83 -6.71
C ILE A 51 -4.57 1.55 -5.46
N VAL A 52 -5.06 0.64 -4.61
CA VAL A 52 -4.34 0.22 -3.41
C VAL A 52 -3.86 -1.20 -3.65
N SER A 53 -2.54 -1.40 -3.54
CA SER A 53 -1.93 -2.72 -3.65
C SER A 53 -1.19 -3.07 -2.37
N ALA A 54 -1.39 -4.28 -1.86
CA ALA A 54 -0.70 -4.76 -0.67
C ALA A 54 -0.34 -6.26 -0.78
N PRO A 55 0.86 -6.68 -0.35
CA PRO A 55 1.18 -8.09 -0.26
C PRO A 55 0.51 -8.73 0.97
N THR A 56 0.16 -10.01 0.84
CA THR A 56 -0.21 -10.86 1.98
C THR A 56 1.05 -11.31 2.72
N TYR A 57 1.24 -10.82 3.93
CA TYR A 57 2.25 -11.29 4.87
C TYR A 57 1.57 -11.90 6.10
N PHE A 58 1.85 -13.19 6.36
CA PHE A 58 1.31 -13.92 7.51
C PHE A 58 -0.23 -13.86 7.62
N LEU A 59 -0.92 -14.30 6.55
CA LEU A 59 -2.39 -14.38 6.49
C LEU A 59 -3.12 -13.02 6.59
N GLY A 60 -2.42 -11.89 6.45
CA GLY A 60 -3.00 -10.55 6.39
C GLY A 60 -2.18 -9.63 5.47
N ILE A 61 -2.70 -8.42 5.20
CA ILE A 61 -1.93 -7.41 4.44
C ILE A 61 -0.76 -6.86 5.28
N ASN A 62 0.25 -6.31 4.61
CA ASN A 62 1.39 -5.70 5.31
C ASN A 62 0.98 -4.60 6.31
N SER A 63 1.72 -4.49 7.42
CA SER A 63 1.39 -3.63 8.55
C SER A 63 1.29 -2.13 8.22
N CYS A 64 2.01 -1.65 7.21
CA CYS A 64 2.03 -0.23 6.84
C CYS A 64 0.63 0.30 6.47
N ILE A 65 -0.22 -0.54 5.86
CA ILE A 65 -1.60 -0.16 5.53
C ILE A 65 -2.40 0.15 6.80
N LYS A 66 -2.29 -0.70 7.82
CA LYS A 66 -2.96 -0.51 9.12
C LYS A 66 -2.36 0.66 9.89
N GLN A 67 -1.04 0.84 9.83
CA GLN A 67 -0.34 1.96 10.47
C GLN A 67 -0.79 3.32 9.93
N PHE A 68 -1.01 3.43 8.62
CA PHE A 68 -1.68 4.60 8.02
C PHE A 68 -3.13 4.69 8.50
N LEU A 69 -3.88 3.58 8.43
CA LEU A 69 -5.31 3.55 8.74
C LEU A 69 -5.62 3.95 10.19
N ASP A 70 -4.73 3.67 11.14
CA ASP A 70 -4.87 4.08 12.54
C ASP A 70 -4.87 5.61 12.71
N ARG A 71 -4.43 6.34 11.70
CA ARG A 71 -4.50 7.81 11.61
C ARG A 71 -5.79 8.29 10.92
N GLY A 72 -6.71 7.39 10.57
CA GLY A 72 -7.87 7.61 9.71
C GLY A 72 -8.86 8.68 10.20
N ILE A 73 -8.94 8.96 11.50
CA ILE A 73 -9.75 10.08 12.02
C ILE A 73 -9.33 11.42 11.39
N SER A 74 -8.04 11.59 11.05
CA SER A 74 -7.57 12.79 10.35
C SER A 74 -8.14 12.95 8.94
N LEU A 75 -8.64 11.88 8.32
CA LEU A 75 -9.28 11.93 7.00
C LEU A 75 -10.68 12.57 7.06
N LEU A 76 -11.32 12.63 8.24
CA LEU A 76 -12.65 13.22 8.38
C LEU A 76 -12.67 14.71 8.02
N ALA A 77 -11.54 15.42 8.18
CA ALA A 77 -11.40 16.81 7.75
C ALA A 77 -11.47 16.98 6.22
N HIS A 78 -11.36 15.88 5.46
CA HIS A 78 -11.44 15.86 4.00
C HIS A 78 -12.58 14.98 3.51
N ILE A 79 -13.57 14.70 4.36
CA ILE A 79 -14.63 13.73 4.08
C ILE A 79 -15.34 14.02 2.75
N GLU A 80 -15.68 15.27 2.46
CA GLU A 80 -16.39 15.65 1.22
C GLU A 80 -15.62 15.27 -0.05
N LYS A 81 -14.28 15.35 -0.03
CA LYS A 81 -13.43 15.00 -1.18
C LYS A 81 -13.14 13.50 -1.27
N LEU A 82 -13.23 12.78 -0.16
CA LEU A 82 -12.97 11.35 -0.10
C LEU A 82 -14.23 10.52 -0.34
N TRP A 83 -15.38 11.05 0.06
CA TRP A 83 -16.67 10.41 -0.04
C TRP A 83 -16.96 10.07 -1.51
N HIS A 84 -17.26 8.79 -1.76
CA HIS A 84 -17.52 8.25 -3.09
C HIS A 84 -16.33 8.15 -4.05
N LYS A 85 -15.10 8.45 -3.62
CA LYS A 85 -13.92 8.32 -4.48
C LYS A 85 -13.75 6.88 -4.97
N PRO A 86 -13.77 6.61 -6.29
CA PRO A 86 -13.65 5.25 -6.81
C PRO A 86 -12.28 4.67 -6.49
N ALA A 87 -12.26 3.44 -5.98
CA ALA A 87 -11.03 2.74 -5.65
C ALA A 87 -11.07 1.27 -6.03
N VAL A 88 -9.91 0.71 -6.34
CA VAL A 88 -9.71 -0.73 -6.51
C VAL A 88 -8.61 -1.24 -5.58
N GLY A 89 -8.77 -2.48 -5.14
CA GLY A 89 -7.84 -3.16 -4.24
C GLY A 89 -7.18 -4.36 -4.94
N VAL A 90 -5.86 -4.46 -4.86
CA VAL A 90 -5.11 -5.61 -5.37
C VAL A 90 -4.30 -6.21 -4.23
N VAL A 91 -4.60 -7.45 -3.88
CA VAL A 91 -3.82 -8.21 -2.91
C VAL A 91 -2.91 -9.16 -3.66
N ILE A 92 -1.62 -9.16 -3.31
CA ILE A 92 -0.65 -10.10 -3.90
C ILE A 92 -0.39 -11.18 -2.86
N ALA A 93 -0.88 -12.40 -3.13
CA ALA A 93 -0.67 -13.54 -2.26
C ALA A 93 0.31 -14.53 -2.92
N GLY A 94 1.13 -15.16 -2.09
CA GLY A 94 2.14 -16.09 -2.59
C GLY A 94 1.57 -17.46 -2.93
N ILE A 95 0.84 -18.05 -1.99
CA ILE A 95 0.32 -19.42 -2.06
C ILE A 95 -1.21 -19.34 -2.07
N GLU A 96 -1.84 -20.01 -3.03
CA GLU A 96 -3.30 -20.15 -3.09
C GLU A 96 -3.84 -20.85 -1.83
N GLY A 97 -4.90 -20.30 -1.23
CA GLY A 97 -5.47 -20.78 0.03
C GLY A 97 -4.73 -20.30 1.29
N LYS A 98 -3.68 -19.47 1.15
CA LYS A 98 -2.94 -18.85 2.26
C LYS A 98 -3.01 -17.33 2.24
N GLU A 99 -3.97 -16.76 1.53
CA GLU A 99 -4.27 -15.33 1.52
C GLU A 99 -4.77 -14.81 2.88
N GLY A 100 -5.34 -15.69 3.71
CA GLY A 100 -5.96 -15.33 4.98
C GLY A 100 -7.05 -14.27 4.83
N TYR A 101 -7.04 -13.26 5.71
CA TYR A 101 -8.04 -12.19 5.69
C TYR A 101 -7.63 -11.00 4.80
N SER A 102 -6.64 -11.15 3.93
CA SER A 102 -6.03 -10.04 3.19
C SER A 102 -7.00 -9.31 2.25
N LEU A 103 -7.88 -10.04 1.57
CA LEU A 103 -8.92 -9.43 0.73
C LEU A 103 -9.89 -8.59 1.58
N LEU A 104 -10.33 -9.13 2.72
CA LEU A 104 -11.18 -8.37 3.64
C LEU A 104 -10.45 -7.13 4.18
N ALA A 105 -9.16 -7.24 4.49
CA ALA A 105 -8.37 -6.14 5.02
C ALA A 105 -8.24 -4.98 4.02
N ILE A 106 -7.97 -5.27 2.74
CA ILE A 106 -7.89 -4.22 1.72
C ILE A 106 -9.25 -3.59 1.45
N GLN A 107 -10.32 -4.39 1.42
CA GLN A 107 -11.68 -3.88 1.26
C GLN A 107 -12.09 -2.98 2.44
N SER A 108 -11.72 -3.38 3.66
CA SER A 108 -11.95 -2.59 4.88
C SER A 108 -11.17 -1.29 4.86
N PHE A 109 -9.90 -1.32 4.40
CA PHE A 109 -9.11 -0.11 4.20
C PHE A 109 -9.80 0.87 3.27
N LEU A 110 -10.21 0.42 2.07
CA LEU A 110 -10.91 1.28 1.09
C LEU A 110 -12.17 1.90 1.69
N LYS A 111 -12.97 1.10 2.40
CA LYS A 111 -14.20 1.58 3.04
C LYS A 111 -13.92 2.61 4.14
N LEU A 112 -12.89 2.40 4.95
CA LEU A 112 -12.55 3.26 6.09
C LEU A 112 -11.87 4.58 5.68
N ILE A 113 -11.26 4.64 4.49
CA ILE A 113 -10.83 5.91 3.90
C ILE A 113 -11.96 6.63 3.12
N MET A 114 -13.21 6.17 3.27
CA MET A 114 -14.42 6.68 2.62
C MET A 114 -14.49 6.49 1.09
N ALA A 115 -13.59 5.68 0.53
CA ALA A 115 -13.58 5.35 -0.89
C ALA A 115 -14.63 4.27 -1.22
N VAL A 116 -15.09 4.25 -2.47
CA VAL A 116 -16.00 3.24 -2.99
C VAL A 116 -15.19 2.16 -3.69
N ASN A 117 -15.19 0.97 -3.11
CA ASN A 117 -14.58 -0.19 -3.71
C ASN A 117 -15.33 -0.61 -4.99
N LYS A 118 -14.74 -0.34 -6.15
CA LYS A 118 -15.26 -0.77 -7.46
C LYS A 118 -14.93 -2.23 -7.74
N GLN A 119 -13.78 -2.70 -7.26
CA GLN A 119 -13.35 -4.09 -7.37
C GLN A 119 -12.17 -4.34 -6.42
N SER A 120 -12.13 -5.49 -5.76
CA SER A 120 -10.90 -5.98 -5.13
C SER A 120 -10.68 -7.44 -5.45
N ARG A 121 -9.44 -7.82 -5.75
CA ARG A 121 -9.07 -9.22 -6.06
C ARG A 121 -7.74 -9.58 -5.43
N ILE A 122 -7.53 -10.89 -5.29
CA ILE A 122 -6.24 -11.47 -4.97
C ILE A 122 -5.59 -11.96 -6.26
N VAL A 123 -4.29 -11.77 -6.38
CA VAL A 123 -3.44 -12.28 -7.45
C VAL A 123 -2.44 -13.24 -6.83
N TYR A 124 -2.40 -14.46 -7.35
CA TYR A 124 -1.53 -15.56 -6.89
C TYR A 124 -0.41 -15.78 -7.90
N GLU A 125 0.61 -14.91 -7.89
CA GLU A 125 1.68 -14.92 -8.89
C GLU A 125 3.05 -15.37 -8.35
N LEU A 126 3.15 -15.81 -7.09
CA LEU A 126 4.47 -16.10 -6.47
C LEU A 126 4.81 -17.59 -6.34
N PHE A 127 3.92 -18.43 -5.81
CA PHE A 127 4.16 -19.86 -5.58
C PHE A 127 2.92 -20.68 -5.97
N LEU A 128 3.05 -21.47 -7.03
CA LEU A 128 1.98 -22.34 -7.53
C LEU A 128 2.13 -23.78 -6.99
N SER A 129 3.25 -24.09 -6.31
CA SER A 129 3.55 -25.42 -5.75
C SER A 129 4.42 -25.37 -4.48
N LYS A 130 4.42 -26.47 -3.72
CA LYS A 130 5.31 -26.66 -2.55
C LYS A 130 6.78 -26.63 -2.99
N GLU A 131 7.10 -27.27 -4.10
CA GLU A 131 8.44 -27.30 -4.69
C GLU A 131 8.94 -25.90 -4.99
N GLU A 132 8.11 -25.02 -5.55
CA GLU A 132 8.46 -23.61 -5.79
C GLU A 132 8.68 -22.82 -4.50
N ALA A 133 7.86 -23.04 -3.47
CA ALA A 133 8.05 -22.39 -2.17
C ALA A 133 9.39 -22.81 -1.52
N VAL A 134 9.77 -24.08 -1.63
CA VAL A 134 11.07 -24.58 -1.14
C VAL A 134 12.23 -23.99 -1.96
N LYS A 135 12.13 -23.99 -3.30
CA LYS A 135 13.12 -23.34 -4.17
C LYS A 135 13.26 -21.85 -3.86
N HIS A 136 12.17 -21.16 -3.56
CA HIS A 136 12.21 -19.76 -3.16
C HIS A 136 12.90 -19.55 -1.82
N ARG A 137 12.69 -20.43 -0.83
CA ARG A 137 13.44 -20.41 0.44
C ARG A 137 14.93 -20.58 0.20
N GLU A 138 15.34 -21.55 -0.62
CA GLU A 138 16.75 -21.76 -0.97
C GLU A 138 17.34 -20.55 -1.69
N TRP A 139 16.56 -19.94 -2.60
CA TRP A 139 16.91 -18.69 -3.25
C TRP A 139 17.10 -17.54 -2.24
N LEU A 140 16.19 -17.38 -1.27
CA LEU A 140 16.27 -16.34 -0.22
C LEU A 140 17.55 -16.48 0.62
N LEU A 141 17.95 -17.71 0.96
CA LEU A 141 19.19 -17.98 1.70
C LEU A 141 20.44 -17.57 0.90
N GLY A 142 20.41 -17.71 -0.42
CA GLY A 142 21.49 -17.27 -1.32
C GLY A 142 21.38 -15.82 -1.80
N MET A 143 20.36 -15.09 -1.36
CA MET A 143 19.92 -13.86 -2.04
C MET A 143 20.93 -12.72 -1.93
N LYS A 144 21.71 -12.62 -0.84
CA LYS A 144 22.67 -11.51 -0.68
C LYS A 144 23.75 -11.54 -1.76
N SER A 145 24.41 -12.68 -1.95
CA SER A 145 25.47 -12.84 -2.95
C SER A 145 24.92 -12.72 -4.37
N ARG A 146 23.79 -13.38 -4.65
CA ARG A 146 23.10 -13.30 -5.95
C ARG A 146 22.60 -11.89 -6.27
N PHE A 147 22.07 -11.16 -5.28
CA PHE A 147 21.65 -9.77 -5.47
C PHE A 147 22.83 -8.90 -5.84
N ILE A 148 23.97 -9.03 -5.18
CA ILE A 148 25.18 -8.26 -5.51
C ILE A 148 25.63 -8.54 -6.94
N GLU A 149 25.65 -9.82 -7.34
CA GLU A 149 26.04 -10.27 -8.68
C GLU A 149 25.07 -9.77 -9.76
N GLN A 150 23.75 -9.86 -9.50
CA GLN A 150 22.70 -9.51 -10.44
C GLN A 150 22.24 -8.05 -10.35
N LYS A 151 22.77 -7.26 -9.38
CA LYS A 151 22.30 -5.89 -9.08
C LYS A 151 22.27 -5.01 -10.34
N LYS A 152 23.26 -5.17 -11.22
CA LYS A 152 23.37 -4.38 -12.45
C LYS A 152 22.28 -4.75 -13.46
N ALA A 153 22.02 -6.05 -13.67
CA ALA A 153 20.93 -6.52 -14.54
C ALA A 153 19.55 -6.18 -13.96
N LEU A 154 19.35 -6.37 -12.64
CA LEU A 154 18.12 -6.00 -11.94
C LEU A 154 17.83 -4.50 -12.03
N LYS A 155 18.87 -3.65 -12.02
CA LYS A 155 18.72 -2.20 -12.19
C LYS A 155 18.11 -1.83 -13.54
N ASP A 156 18.39 -2.59 -14.61
CA ASP A 156 17.84 -2.33 -15.94
C ASP A 156 16.40 -2.85 -16.07
N VAL A 157 16.06 -3.98 -15.45
CA VAL A 157 14.67 -4.49 -15.38
C VAL A 157 13.77 -3.57 -14.54
N THR A 158 14.26 -3.11 -13.39
CA THR A 158 13.50 -2.22 -12.48
C THR A 158 13.48 -0.76 -12.95
N ARG A 159 14.36 -0.38 -13.90
CA ARG A 159 14.44 0.98 -14.44
C ARG A 159 13.17 1.41 -15.16
N SER A 160 12.50 0.49 -15.86
CA SER A 160 11.25 0.77 -16.55
C SER A 160 10.16 1.18 -15.55
N TYR A 161 10.03 0.43 -14.46
CA TYR A 161 9.08 0.71 -13.38
C TYR A 161 9.39 2.02 -12.63
N ILE A 162 10.66 2.32 -12.33
CA ILE A 162 11.04 3.58 -11.66
C ILE A 162 10.68 4.80 -12.52
N LYS A 163 10.62 4.63 -13.85
CA LYS A 163 10.23 5.69 -14.79
C LYS A 163 8.72 5.69 -15.11
N GLN A 164 7.95 4.73 -14.60
CA GLN A 164 6.50 4.74 -14.76
C GLN A 164 5.89 5.76 -13.79
N GLY A 165 4.99 6.60 -14.32
CA GLY A 165 4.25 7.59 -13.55
C GLY A 165 5.12 8.64 -12.85
N ILE A 166 4.48 9.40 -11.98
CA ILE A 166 5.11 10.40 -11.13
C ILE A 166 5.20 9.85 -9.72
N TRP A 167 6.42 9.74 -9.19
CA TRP A 167 6.65 9.23 -7.84
C TRP A 167 6.50 10.32 -6.80
N ILE A 168 5.53 10.16 -5.90
CA ILE A 168 5.42 10.98 -4.70
C ILE A 168 6.42 10.45 -3.67
N LYS A 169 7.18 11.37 -3.08
CA LYS A 169 8.22 11.10 -2.09
C LYS A 169 7.89 11.79 -0.76
N PRO A 170 8.47 11.32 0.36
CA PRO A 170 8.35 11.97 1.67
C PRO A 170 8.71 13.45 1.61
#